data_AF-C5M9T0-F1
#
_entry.id   AF-C5M9T0-F1
#
_cell.length_a   1.000
_cell.length_b   1.000
_cell.length_c   1.000
_cell.angle_alpha   90.00
_cell.angle_beta   90.00
_cell.angle_gamma   90.00
#
_symmetry.space_group_name_H-M   'P 1'
#
loop_
_entity.id
_entity.type
_entity.pdbx_description
1 polymer ?
#
loop_
_entity_poly.entity_id
_entity_poly.type
_entity_poly.pdbx_seq_one_letter_code
_entity_poly.pdbx_strand_id
1 'polypeptide(L)'
;MSDFEVEVKEENTLPSDLSLPTYVPLRREFMREFEQQFIPDSTDVIYGQQFKQVTSMADHYINYILANSNLEFSESILQKYITSLDNLNKVERETKKLKQVHDLPSVREVTGLQLRELNLNSLEEFQKMNNPSFPGVITQEFNNLPSDPPVSTNQRYYKFLKDAIFVINHPEEAIPDENEDDELNISGGTISLKDAITLNYYDNPVCSSICGHTYEDVSIKSHLRTKRTCPIAGCNTPISLEDLKPDKLMLMRIRAATKKDRHNDKNLETVV
;
A
#
# COMPACT_ATOMS: atom_id res chain seq x y z
N MET A 1 81.69 42.25 -5.78
CA MET A 1 80.97 41.62 -6.90
C MET A 1 80.56 40.25 -6.40
N SER A 2 79.34 40.15 -5.89
CA SER A 2 78.78 38.92 -5.32
C SER A 2 77.61 38.50 -6.19
N ASP A 3 77.74 37.34 -6.82
CA ASP A 3 76.66 36.68 -7.52
C ASP A 3 75.63 36.20 -6.48
N PHE A 4 74.39 36.65 -6.65
CA PHE A 4 73.23 36.15 -5.93
C PHE A 4 72.18 35.86 -6.99
N GLU A 5 72.26 34.66 -7.58
CA GLU A 5 71.18 34.11 -8.38
C GLU A 5 70.02 33.77 -7.44
N VAL A 6 68.94 34.54 -7.57
CA VAL A 6 67.68 34.28 -6.87
C VAL A 6 66.98 33.16 -7.64
N GLU A 7 66.99 31.95 -7.10
CA GLU A 7 66.08 30.87 -7.51
C GLU A 7 64.64 31.34 -7.33
N VAL A 8 64.00 31.68 -8.45
CA VAL A 8 62.56 31.90 -8.51
C VAL A 8 61.91 30.55 -8.31
N LYS A 9 61.35 30.34 -7.10
CA LYS A 9 60.46 29.22 -6.83
C LYS A 9 59.34 29.26 -7.88
N GLU A 10 59.25 28.20 -8.68
CA GLU A 10 58.10 27.97 -9.55
C GLU A 10 56.84 28.04 -8.67
N GLU A 11 56.06 29.11 -8.84
CA GLU A 11 54.69 29.12 -8.37
C GLU A 11 53.99 27.97 -9.08
N ASN A 12 53.63 26.93 -8.30
CA ASN A 12 52.73 25.87 -8.72
C ASN A 12 51.41 26.50 -9.14
N THR A 13 51.35 26.97 -10.38
CA THR A 13 50.14 27.42 -11.02
C THR A 13 49.25 26.21 -11.19
N LEU A 14 48.04 26.31 -10.63
CA LEU A 14 47.03 25.27 -10.81
C LEU A 14 46.76 25.10 -12.31
N PRO A 15 46.73 23.87 -12.84
CA PRO A 15 46.51 23.63 -14.26
C PRO A 15 45.17 24.22 -14.71
N SER A 16 45.15 24.80 -15.92
CA SER A 16 44.05 25.56 -16.52
C SER A 16 42.76 24.75 -16.75
N ASP A 17 42.80 23.44 -16.53
CA ASP A 17 41.72 22.49 -16.76
C ASP A 17 41.36 21.73 -15.47
N LEU A 18 41.15 22.48 -14.39
CA LEU A 18 40.62 22.01 -13.11
C LEU A 18 39.15 21.57 -13.26
N SER A 19 38.94 20.46 -13.98
CA SER A 19 37.68 19.76 -13.99
C SER A 19 37.55 18.95 -12.71
N LEU A 20 36.39 19.04 -12.06
CA LEU A 20 36.08 18.19 -10.92
C LEU A 20 36.05 16.73 -11.39
N PRO A 21 36.59 15.79 -10.59
CA PRO A 21 36.48 14.38 -10.93
C PRO A 21 35.01 13.97 -11.01
N THR A 22 34.69 13.09 -11.95
CA THR A 22 33.35 12.52 -12.13
C THR A 22 32.88 11.70 -10.91
N TYR A 23 33.85 11.19 -10.15
CA TYR A 23 33.64 10.47 -8.91
C TYR A 23 34.15 11.29 -7.70
N VAL A 24 33.28 11.47 -6.70
CA VAL A 24 33.65 11.99 -5.39
C VAL A 24 33.25 10.96 -4.33
N PRO A 25 34.18 10.45 -3.51
CA PRO A 25 33.85 9.50 -2.44
C PRO A 25 33.05 10.20 -1.34
N LEU A 26 32.15 9.47 -0.67
CA LEU A 26 31.50 9.96 0.54
C LEU A 26 32.57 10.15 1.63
N ARG A 27 32.54 11.32 2.26
CA ARG A 27 33.54 11.70 3.27
C ARG A 27 33.21 11.04 4.60
N ARG A 28 34.25 10.70 5.35
CA ARG A 28 34.13 10.09 6.69
C ARG A 28 33.26 10.91 7.65
N GLU A 29 33.26 12.24 7.52
CA GLU A 29 32.42 13.13 8.34
C GLU A 29 30.91 12.91 8.11
N PHE A 30 30.52 12.59 6.89
CA PHE A 30 29.12 12.35 6.51
C PHE A 30 28.69 10.88 6.66
N MET A 31 29.63 9.96 6.93
CA MET A 31 29.31 8.54 7.11
C MET A 31 28.29 8.30 8.22
N ARG A 32 28.46 9.00 9.35
CA ARG A 32 27.52 8.88 10.46
C ARG A 32 26.12 9.35 10.06
N GLU A 33 26.02 10.46 9.33
CA GLU A 33 24.74 11.01 8.88
C GLU A 33 24.06 10.11 7.84
N PHE A 34 24.85 9.49 6.96
CA PHE A 34 24.39 8.50 6.00
C PHE A 34 23.80 7.27 6.70
N GLU A 35 24.55 6.63 7.60
CA GLU A 35 24.09 5.46 8.34
C GLU A 35 22.85 5.76 9.19
N GLN A 36 22.75 6.98 9.73
CA GLN A 36 21.58 7.43 10.49
C GLN A 36 20.29 7.46 9.65
N GLN A 37 20.35 7.58 8.32
CA GLN A 37 19.15 7.56 7.46
C GLN A 37 18.47 6.19 7.40
N PHE A 38 19.17 5.10 7.75
CA PHE A 38 18.69 3.72 7.58
C PHE A 38 18.33 3.04 8.89
N ILE A 39 18.60 3.68 10.03
CA ILE A 39 18.15 3.19 11.34
C ILE A 39 16.61 3.19 11.34
N PRO A 40 15.94 2.14 11.88
CA PRO A 40 14.50 2.17 12.09
C PRO A 40 14.14 3.38 12.94
N ASP A 41 13.51 4.37 12.33
CA ASP A 41 13.33 5.70 12.90
C ASP A 41 11.83 6.01 13.05
N SER A 42 11.56 7.23 13.51
CA SER A 42 10.27 7.91 13.54
C SER A 42 9.43 7.66 12.28
N THR A 43 10.02 7.53 11.09
CA THR A 43 9.30 7.31 9.82
C THR A 43 8.46 6.02 9.79
N ASP A 44 8.98 4.90 10.31
CA ASP A 44 8.25 3.64 10.38
C ASP A 44 7.08 3.73 11.37
N VAL A 45 7.32 4.41 12.51
CA VAL A 45 6.32 4.65 13.54
C VAL A 45 5.23 5.58 13.02
N ILE A 46 5.61 6.67 12.35
CA ILE A 46 4.71 7.62 11.71
C ILE A 46 3.87 6.91 10.67
N TYR A 47 4.47 6.12 9.79
CA TYR A 47 3.75 5.34 8.79
C TYR A 47 2.69 4.45 9.45
N GLY A 48 3.08 3.65 10.45
CA GLY A 48 2.16 2.76 11.15
C GLY A 48 1.02 3.50 11.86
N GLN A 49 1.30 4.69 12.43
CA GLN A 49 0.28 5.55 13.04
C GLN A 49 -0.67 6.14 12.00
N GLN A 50 -0.15 6.67 10.89
CA GLN A 50 -0.96 7.24 9.80
C GLN A 50 -1.85 6.19 9.16
N PHE A 51 -1.32 4.99 8.91
CA PHE A 51 -2.10 3.88 8.38
C PHE A 51 -3.27 3.50 9.31
N LYS A 52 -3.00 3.35 10.62
CA LYS A 52 -4.04 3.08 11.63
C LYS A 52 -5.07 4.21 11.72
N GLN A 53 -4.64 5.46 11.59
CA GLN A 53 -5.54 6.61 11.63
C GLN A 53 -6.48 6.60 10.42
N VAL A 54 -5.95 6.46 9.20
CA VAL A 54 -6.75 6.45 7.96
C VAL A 54 -7.74 5.30 7.97
N THR A 55 -7.31 4.09 8.34
CA THR A 55 -8.19 2.92 8.45
C THR A 55 -9.28 3.10 9.51
N SER A 56 -8.93 3.61 10.70
CA SER A 56 -9.91 3.90 11.75
C SER A 56 -10.93 4.98 11.33
N MET A 57 -10.50 6.00 10.58
CA MET A 57 -11.39 7.04 10.07
C MET A 57 -12.36 6.49 9.03
N ALA A 58 -11.86 5.66 8.10
CA ALA A 58 -12.68 5.00 7.10
C ALA A 58 -13.70 4.04 7.74
N ASP A 59 -13.28 3.25 8.74
CA ASP A 59 -14.18 2.38 9.49
C ASP A 59 -15.24 3.16 10.26
N HIS A 60 -14.87 4.26 10.90
CA HIS A 60 -15.82 5.12 11.59
C HIS A 60 -16.85 5.70 10.62
N TYR A 61 -16.41 6.21 9.47
CA TYR A 61 -17.28 6.72 8.42
C TYR A 61 -18.27 5.65 7.93
N ILE A 62 -17.77 4.45 7.62
CA ILE A 62 -18.60 3.33 7.16
C ILE A 62 -19.62 2.93 8.22
N ASN A 63 -19.18 2.69 9.46
CA ASN A 63 -20.05 2.25 10.53
C ASN A 63 -21.11 3.32 10.87
N TYR A 64 -20.73 4.59 10.84
CA TYR A 64 -21.65 5.70 11.08
C TYR A 64 -22.75 5.77 10.02
N ILE A 65 -22.41 5.61 8.74
CA ILE A 65 -23.42 5.57 7.67
C ILE A 65 -24.31 4.35 7.84
N LEU A 66 -23.72 3.17 8.05
CA LEU A 66 -24.47 1.92 8.23
C LEU A 66 -25.47 2.00 9.38
N ALA A 67 -25.11 2.64 10.50
CA ALA A 67 -26.00 2.84 11.64
C ALA A 67 -27.14 3.84 11.39
N ASN A 68 -26.99 4.76 10.43
CA ASN A 68 -27.96 5.82 10.16
C ASN A 68 -28.59 5.63 8.77
N SER A 69 -29.74 4.98 8.69
CA SER A 69 -30.42 4.62 7.42
C SER A 69 -30.72 5.80 6.49
N ASN A 70 -30.81 7.03 7.02
CA ASN A 70 -31.10 8.24 6.26
C ASN A 70 -29.89 8.82 5.49
N LEU A 71 -28.67 8.39 5.83
CA LEU A 71 -27.46 8.89 5.18
C LEU A 71 -27.11 8.09 3.93
N GLU A 72 -26.19 8.59 3.12
CA GLU A 72 -25.71 7.87 1.94
C GLU A 72 -24.19 7.81 1.93
N PHE A 73 -23.66 6.76 1.29
CA PHE A 73 -22.25 6.69 1.01
C PHE A 73 -21.88 7.74 -0.03
N SER A 74 -20.83 8.49 0.27
CA SER A 74 -20.20 9.41 -0.65
C SER A 74 -19.00 8.70 -1.27
N GLU A 75 -19.12 8.39 -2.57
CA GLU A 75 -18.04 7.85 -3.37
C GLU A 75 -16.78 8.71 -3.28
N SER A 76 -16.94 10.05 -3.29
CA SER A 76 -15.83 10.98 -3.17
C SER A 76 -15.04 10.83 -1.85
N ILE A 77 -15.70 10.47 -0.75
CA ILE A 77 -15.06 10.30 0.55
C ILE A 77 -14.31 8.95 0.59
N LEU A 78 -14.96 7.88 0.12
CA LEU A 78 -14.32 6.57 0.02
C LEU A 78 -13.09 6.62 -0.91
N GLN A 79 -13.20 7.31 -2.04
CA GLN A 79 -12.09 7.50 -2.96
C GLN A 79 -10.91 8.25 -2.31
N LYS A 80 -11.18 9.27 -1.47
CA LYS A 80 -10.12 9.98 -0.72
C LYS A 80 -9.37 9.03 0.23
N TYR A 81 -10.08 8.13 0.90
CA TYR A 81 -9.44 7.12 1.76
C TYR A 81 -8.60 6.14 0.94
N ILE A 82 -9.11 5.67 -0.21
CA ILE A 82 -8.36 4.79 -1.13
C ILE A 82 -7.08 5.47 -1.60
N THR A 83 -7.16 6.71 -2.10
CA THR A 83 -6.00 7.48 -2.55
C THR A 83 -4.99 7.71 -1.42
N SER A 84 -5.47 7.96 -0.19
CA SER A 84 -4.58 8.12 0.98
C SER A 84 -3.85 6.82 1.30
N LEU A 85 -4.54 5.68 1.29
CA LEU A 85 -3.91 4.37 1.51
C LEU A 85 -2.95 3.98 0.38
N ASP A 86 -3.26 4.32 -0.87
CA ASP A 86 -2.37 4.06 -2.01
C ASP A 86 -1.06 4.85 -1.88
N ASN A 87 -1.15 6.14 -1.56
CA ASN A 87 0.02 6.97 -1.28
C ASN A 87 0.85 6.42 -0.11
N LEU A 88 0.20 6.00 0.97
CA LEU A 88 0.87 5.37 2.12
C LEU A 88 1.57 4.07 1.70
N ASN A 89 0.88 3.18 0.99
CA ASN A 89 1.46 1.93 0.50
C ASN A 89 2.67 2.18 -0.42
N LYS A 90 2.60 3.21 -1.28
CA LYS A 90 3.73 3.63 -2.11
C LYS A 90 4.92 4.05 -1.25
N VAL A 91 4.71 4.93 -0.27
CA VAL A 91 5.77 5.38 0.65
C VAL A 91 6.39 4.21 1.40
N GLU A 92 5.58 3.25 1.86
CA GLU A 92 6.09 2.05 2.54
C GLU A 92 7.02 1.22 1.64
N ARG A 93 6.62 0.99 0.38
CA ARG A 93 7.41 0.24 -0.59
C ARG A 93 8.73 0.95 -0.90
N GLU A 94 8.68 2.24 -1.21
CA GLU A 94 9.87 3.03 -1.53
C GLU A 94 10.82 3.09 -0.33
N THR A 95 10.30 3.20 0.90
CA THR A 95 11.12 3.21 2.13
C THR A 95 11.79 1.86 2.38
N LYS A 96 11.06 0.75 2.18
CA LYS A 96 11.64 -0.61 2.27
C LYS A 96 12.71 -0.83 1.21
N LYS A 97 12.43 -0.41 -0.02
CA LYS A 97 13.38 -0.46 -1.13
C LYS A 97 14.65 0.30 -0.80
N LEU A 98 14.54 1.51 -0.25
CA LEU A 98 15.68 2.32 0.17
C LEU A 98 16.52 1.62 1.26
N LYS A 99 15.86 1.00 2.24
CA LYS A 99 16.54 0.20 3.27
C LYS A 99 17.25 -1.03 2.70
N GLN A 100 16.68 -1.67 1.69
CA GLN A 100 17.33 -2.80 1.00
C GLN A 100 18.57 -2.35 0.22
N VAL A 101 18.53 -1.18 -0.44
CA VAL A 101 19.69 -0.63 -1.17
C VAL A 101 20.90 -0.51 -0.26
N HIS A 102 20.70 -0.04 0.97
CA HIS A 102 21.77 0.10 1.95
C HIS A 102 22.51 -1.23 2.25
N ASP A 103 21.78 -2.34 2.23
CA ASP A 103 22.34 -3.66 2.55
C ASP A 103 23.00 -4.35 1.33
N LEU A 104 22.89 -3.78 0.13
CA LEU A 104 23.48 -4.36 -1.07
C LEU A 104 25.02 -4.35 -1.03
N PRO A 105 25.67 -5.41 -1.54
CA PRO A 105 27.14 -5.49 -1.61
C PRO A 105 27.76 -4.33 -2.39
N SER A 106 27.17 -3.93 -3.52
CA SER A 106 27.69 -2.83 -4.36
C SER A 106 27.70 -1.49 -3.62
N VAL A 107 26.66 -1.20 -2.84
CA VAL A 107 26.61 0.01 -2.00
C VAL A 107 27.61 -0.10 -0.86
N ARG A 108 27.69 -1.24 -0.17
CA ARG A 108 28.66 -1.47 0.90
C ARG A 108 30.11 -1.40 0.43
N GLU A 109 30.40 -1.79 -0.80
CA GLU A 109 31.72 -1.64 -1.40
C GLU A 109 32.08 -0.16 -1.60
N VAL A 110 31.19 0.63 -2.19
CA VAL A 110 31.44 2.09 -2.36
C VAL A 110 31.45 2.83 -1.02
N THR A 111 30.68 2.34 -0.03
CA THR A 111 30.72 2.83 1.35
C THR A 111 32.02 2.41 2.06
N GLY A 112 32.52 1.19 1.81
CA GLY A 112 33.71 0.61 2.45
C GLY A 112 35.05 1.05 1.85
N LEU A 113 35.08 1.46 0.58
CA LEU A 113 36.27 2.04 -0.10
C LEU A 113 36.76 3.36 0.54
N GLN A 114 36.02 3.90 1.53
CA GLN A 114 36.18 5.22 2.14
C GLN A 114 37.21 5.30 3.27
N LEU A 115 38.48 5.12 2.89
CA LEU A 115 39.60 5.70 3.65
C LEU A 115 40.44 6.67 2.81
N ARG A 116 40.09 6.90 1.54
CA ARG A 116 40.82 7.84 0.66
C ARG A 116 40.10 9.18 0.58
N GLU A 117 40.68 10.20 1.18
CA GLU A 117 40.18 11.57 1.14
C GLU A 117 40.55 12.25 -0.17
N LEU A 118 39.59 12.94 -0.82
CA LEU A 118 39.87 13.80 -1.97
C LEU A 118 40.61 15.05 -1.48
N ASN A 119 41.92 15.07 -1.71
CA ASN A 119 42.82 16.20 -1.49
C ASN A 119 43.61 16.51 -2.76
N LEU A 120 44.43 17.58 -2.73
CA LEU A 120 45.22 18.03 -3.88
C LEU A 120 46.19 16.95 -4.40
N ASN A 121 46.71 16.09 -3.52
CA ASN A 121 47.66 15.03 -3.89
C ASN A 121 46.96 13.83 -4.53
N SER A 122 45.69 13.59 -4.20
CA SER A 122 44.89 12.48 -4.75
C SER A 122 44.02 12.90 -5.96
N LEU A 123 43.96 14.18 -6.29
CA LEU A 123 43.04 14.72 -7.30
C LEU A 123 43.23 14.06 -8.67
N GLU A 124 44.47 13.88 -9.12
CA GLU A 124 44.78 13.21 -10.38
C GLU A 124 44.34 11.75 -10.40
N GLU A 125 44.43 11.05 -9.25
CA GLU A 125 43.97 9.66 -9.15
C GLU A 125 42.45 9.58 -9.34
N PHE A 126 41.72 10.48 -8.69
CA PHE A 126 40.26 10.54 -8.79
C PHE A 126 39.79 10.98 -10.19
N GLN A 127 40.53 11.85 -10.88
CA GLN A 127 40.24 12.23 -12.27
C GLN A 127 40.45 11.06 -13.26
N LYS A 128 41.38 10.15 -12.96
CA LYS A 128 41.65 8.95 -13.78
C LYS A 128 40.67 7.79 -13.49
N MET A 129 40.00 7.79 -12.34
CA MET A 129 39.01 6.77 -12.01
C MET A 129 37.71 6.99 -12.77
N ASN A 130 37.30 6.01 -13.57
CA ASN A 130 36.00 6.00 -14.25
C ASN A 130 34.94 5.22 -13.44
N ASN A 131 34.88 5.46 -12.14
CA ASN A 131 33.92 4.80 -11.25
C ASN A 131 32.61 5.61 -11.15
N PRO A 132 31.45 4.94 -11.03
CA PRO A 132 30.18 5.64 -10.80
C PRO A 132 30.19 6.37 -9.47
N SER A 133 29.70 7.62 -9.45
CA SER A 133 29.63 8.44 -8.22
C SER A 133 28.79 7.73 -7.13
N PHE A 134 29.10 7.97 -5.86
CA PHE A 134 28.38 7.35 -4.74
C PHE A 134 26.85 7.56 -4.82
N PRO A 135 26.33 8.78 -5.05
CA PRO A 135 24.89 8.98 -5.31
C PRO A 135 24.38 8.23 -6.56
N GLY A 136 25.22 8.12 -7.60
CA GLY A 136 24.89 7.41 -8.83
C GLY A 136 24.68 5.91 -8.60
N VAL A 137 25.54 5.27 -7.80
CA VAL A 137 25.41 3.85 -7.44
C VAL A 137 24.14 3.61 -6.65
N ILE A 138 23.87 4.42 -5.62
CA ILE A 138 22.63 4.31 -4.83
C ILE A 138 21.40 4.46 -5.73
N THR A 139 21.38 5.46 -6.62
CA THR A 139 20.25 5.71 -7.52
C THR A 139 20.06 4.56 -8.51
N GLN A 140 21.14 4.03 -9.07
CA GLN A 140 21.10 2.91 -10.00
C GLN A 140 20.56 1.64 -9.32
N GLU A 141 21.09 1.30 -8.15
CA GLU A 141 20.64 0.13 -7.39
C GLU A 141 19.19 0.28 -6.91
N PHE A 142 18.82 1.48 -6.47
CA PHE A 142 17.44 1.79 -6.13
C PHE A 142 16.51 1.60 -7.32
N ASN A 143 16.89 2.01 -8.52
CA ASN A 143 16.06 1.83 -9.71
C ASN A 143 16.00 0.37 -10.17
N ASN A 144 17.09 -0.38 -10.00
CA ASN A 144 17.19 -1.78 -10.43
C ASN A 144 16.46 -2.75 -9.50
N LEU A 145 16.33 -2.42 -8.21
CA LEU A 145 15.58 -3.25 -7.27
C LEU A 145 14.12 -3.36 -7.71
N PRO A 146 13.55 -4.58 -7.73
CA PRO A 146 12.12 -4.74 -7.93
C PRO A 146 11.37 -4.15 -6.73
N SER A 147 10.17 -3.61 -6.96
CA SER A 147 9.32 -3.18 -5.87
C SER A 147 8.71 -4.41 -5.20
N ASP A 148 8.91 -4.53 -3.88
CA ASP A 148 8.29 -5.60 -3.10
C ASP A 148 6.76 -5.61 -3.24
N PRO A 149 6.13 -6.81 -3.17
CA PRO A 149 4.68 -6.88 -3.12
C PRO A 149 4.14 -6.16 -1.87
N PRO A 150 2.93 -5.58 -1.93
CA PRO A 150 2.34 -4.92 -0.77
C PRO A 150 2.21 -5.85 0.43
N VAL A 151 2.29 -5.28 1.64
CA VAL A 151 2.02 -6.04 2.88
C VAL A 151 0.59 -6.56 2.83
N SER A 152 0.43 -7.88 3.06
CA SER A 152 -0.84 -8.59 2.91
C SER A 152 -2.01 -7.95 3.68
N THR A 153 -1.77 -7.43 4.88
CA THR A 153 -2.82 -6.78 5.69
C THR A 153 -3.30 -5.46 5.08
N ASN A 154 -2.37 -4.64 4.57
CA ASN A 154 -2.70 -3.35 3.96
C ASN A 154 -3.47 -3.55 2.66
N GLN A 155 -3.09 -4.58 1.91
CA GLN A 155 -3.76 -4.99 0.69
C GLN A 155 -5.21 -5.43 0.94
N ARG A 156 -5.50 -6.13 2.05
CA ARG A 156 -6.86 -6.57 2.39
C ARG A 156 -7.81 -5.40 2.64
N TYR A 157 -7.41 -4.41 3.45
CA TYR A 157 -8.30 -3.28 3.76
C TYR A 157 -8.47 -2.35 2.55
N TYR A 158 -7.40 -2.14 1.79
CA TYR A 158 -7.45 -1.41 0.52
C TYR A 158 -8.43 -2.07 -0.46
N LYS A 159 -8.34 -3.40 -0.65
CA LYS A 159 -9.27 -4.17 -1.47
C LYS A 159 -10.70 -4.01 -0.97
N PHE A 160 -10.93 -4.14 0.34
CA PHE A 160 -12.25 -3.93 0.93
C PHE A 160 -12.87 -2.56 0.61
N LEU A 161 -12.09 -1.47 0.62
CA LEU A 161 -12.62 -0.15 0.25
C LEU A 161 -12.95 -0.02 -1.25
N LYS A 162 -12.14 -0.63 -2.12
CA LYS A 162 -12.47 -0.72 -3.55
C LYS A 162 -13.75 -1.50 -3.78
N ASP A 163 -13.84 -2.68 -3.16
CA ASP A 163 -15.01 -3.54 -3.21
C ASP A 163 -16.25 -2.77 -2.69
N ALA A 164 -16.10 -1.99 -1.61
CA ALA A 164 -17.17 -1.15 -1.07
C ALA A 164 -17.70 -0.15 -2.11
N ILE A 165 -16.84 0.56 -2.84
CA ILE A 165 -17.27 1.48 -3.91
C ILE A 165 -18.00 0.70 -5.01
N PHE A 166 -17.44 -0.43 -5.45
CA PHE A 166 -18.05 -1.26 -6.49
C PHE A 166 -19.45 -1.72 -6.10
N VAL A 167 -19.63 -2.27 -4.89
CA VAL A 167 -20.95 -2.80 -4.46
C VAL A 167 -21.99 -1.71 -4.23
N ILE A 168 -21.58 -0.48 -3.91
CA ILE A 168 -22.49 0.66 -3.80
C ILE A 168 -23.08 1.00 -5.19
N ASN A 169 -22.26 0.93 -6.23
CA ASN A 169 -22.68 1.23 -7.60
C ASN A 169 -23.40 0.01 -8.25
N HIS A 170 -22.94 -1.20 -7.96
CA HIS A 170 -23.37 -2.46 -8.55
C HIS A 170 -23.74 -3.50 -7.47
N PRO A 171 -24.88 -3.31 -6.77
CA PRO A 171 -25.22 -4.10 -5.58
C PRO A 171 -25.53 -5.57 -5.85
N GLU A 172 -25.94 -5.93 -7.06
CA GLU A 172 -26.26 -7.32 -7.44
C GLU A 172 -25.16 -7.98 -8.26
N GLU A 173 -24.11 -7.26 -8.65
CA GLU A 173 -23.02 -7.83 -9.46
C GLU A 173 -21.94 -8.43 -8.56
N ALA A 174 -21.40 -9.57 -8.99
CA ALA A 174 -20.20 -10.14 -8.38
C ALA A 174 -19.04 -9.14 -8.45
N ILE A 175 -18.25 -9.05 -7.37
CA ILE A 175 -17.03 -8.24 -7.40
C ILE A 175 -16.06 -8.95 -8.36
N PRO A 176 -15.52 -8.25 -9.37
CA PRO A 176 -14.55 -8.84 -10.28
C PRO A 176 -13.27 -9.21 -9.51
N ASP A 177 -12.73 -10.39 -9.78
CA ASP A 177 -11.45 -10.80 -9.18
C ASP A 177 -10.30 -10.04 -9.85
N GLU A 178 -9.69 -9.10 -9.11
CA GLU A 178 -8.52 -8.31 -9.55
C GLU A 178 -7.21 -9.14 -9.61
N ASN A 179 -7.24 -10.45 -9.37
CA ASN A 179 -6.03 -11.31 -9.27
C ASN A 179 -5.66 -12.05 -10.57
N GLU A 180 -6.41 -11.86 -11.65
CA GLU A 180 -6.08 -12.44 -12.96
C GLU A 180 -5.87 -11.30 -13.95
N ASP A 181 -4.59 -11.01 -14.25
CA ASP A 181 -4.18 -10.11 -15.31
C ASP A 181 -4.82 -10.52 -16.65
N ASP A 182 -5.60 -9.60 -17.22
CA ASP A 182 -5.77 -9.37 -18.66
C ASP A 182 -6.33 -10.45 -19.61
N GLU A 183 -6.97 -11.54 -19.17
CA GLU A 183 -7.74 -12.41 -20.09
C GLU A 183 -9.12 -12.85 -19.54
N LEU A 184 -10.18 -12.15 -19.97
CA LEU A 184 -11.58 -12.60 -19.96
C LEU A 184 -12.20 -13.00 -18.60
N ASN A 185 -12.21 -12.10 -17.62
CA ASN A 185 -12.98 -12.33 -16.39
C ASN A 185 -14.47 -11.96 -16.55
N ILE A 186 -15.24 -12.80 -17.25
CA ILE A 186 -16.71 -12.79 -17.20
C ILE A 186 -17.17 -13.77 -16.11
N SER A 187 -17.03 -13.40 -14.85
CA SER A 187 -17.77 -14.05 -13.76
C SER A 187 -19.11 -13.32 -13.55
N GLY A 188 -19.93 -13.31 -14.61
CA GLY A 188 -21.27 -12.75 -14.62
C GLY A 188 -22.25 -13.61 -13.83
N GLY A 189 -22.23 -13.49 -12.50
CA GLY A 189 -23.24 -14.03 -11.60
C GLY A 189 -23.94 -12.91 -10.85
N THR A 190 -25.27 -12.98 -10.73
CA THR A 190 -26.02 -12.09 -9.82
C THR A 190 -25.90 -12.59 -8.39
N ILE A 191 -25.54 -11.70 -7.47
CA ILE A 191 -25.49 -11.97 -6.04
C ILE A 191 -26.90 -11.83 -5.47
N SER A 192 -27.38 -12.89 -4.82
CA SER A 192 -28.63 -12.87 -4.07
C SER A 192 -28.50 -12.00 -2.83
N LEU A 193 -29.40 -11.03 -2.70
CA LEU A 193 -29.58 -10.22 -1.48
C LEU A 193 -30.45 -10.90 -0.42
N LYS A 194 -30.82 -12.17 -0.67
CA LYS A 194 -31.61 -13.01 0.24
C LYS A 194 -30.74 -14.08 0.88
N ASP A 195 -31.01 -14.33 2.15
CA ASP A 195 -30.37 -15.36 2.96
C ASP A 195 -30.72 -16.76 2.48
N ALA A 196 -29.72 -17.62 2.36
CA ALA A 196 -29.91 -18.99 1.88
C ALA A 196 -30.68 -19.88 2.88
N ILE A 197 -30.71 -19.50 4.17
CA ILE A 197 -31.42 -20.24 5.22
C ILE A 197 -32.89 -19.84 5.27
N THR A 198 -33.17 -18.53 5.32
CA THR A 198 -34.54 -18.01 5.50
C THR A 198 -35.26 -17.63 4.22
N LEU A 199 -34.54 -17.47 3.11
CA LEU A 199 -35.03 -16.95 1.83
C LEU A 199 -35.61 -15.52 1.91
N ASN A 200 -35.37 -14.81 3.02
CA ASN A 200 -35.71 -13.42 3.23
C ASN A 200 -34.51 -12.52 2.92
N TYR A 201 -34.74 -11.23 2.68
CA TYR A 201 -33.66 -10.25 2.61
C TYR A 201 -32.90 -10.20 3.94
N TYR A 202 -31.57 -10.05 3.88
CA TYR A 202 -30.80 -9.90 5.11
C TYR A 202 -31.14 -8.59 5.82
N ASP A 203 -31.15 -8.64 7.14
CA ASP A 203 -31.22 -7.47 8.03
C ASP A 203 -29.86 -7.27 8.70
N ASN A 204 -29.29 -8.34 9.26
CA ASN A 204 -27.97 -8.34 9.90
C ASN A 204 -27.08 -9.44 9.30
N PRO A 205 -26.51 -9.21 8.10
CA PRO A 205 -25.70 -10.22 7.44
C PRO A 205 -24.36 -10.45 8.16
N VAL A 206 -23.99 -11.72 8.32
CA VAL A 206 -22.71 -12.17 8.86
C VAL A 206 -22.05 -13.15 7.90
N CYS A 207 -20.73 -13.10 7.78
CA CYS A 207 -19.94 -13.96 6.92
C CYS A 207 -19.04 -14.87 7.76
N SER A 208 -18.90 -16.13 7.34
CA SER A 208 -17.92 -17.05 7.93
C SER A 208 -16.52 -16.73 7.43
N SER A 209 -15.60 -16.52 8.36
CA SER A 209 -14.17 -16.33 8.03
C SER A 209 -13.46 -17.60 7.54
N ILE A 210 -14.10 -18.77 7.61
CA ILE A 210 -13.54 -20.05 7.13
C ILE A 210 -13.99 -20.35 5.70
N CYS A 211 -15.29 -20.25 5.40
CA CYS A 211 -15.84 -20.62 4.09
C CYS A 211 -16.31 -19.44 3.22
N GLY A 212 -16.33 -18.22 3.75
CA GLY A 212 -16.71 -17.01 3.00
C GLY A 212 -18.19 -16.84 2.73
N HIS A 213 -19.05 -17.78 3.14
CA HIS A 213 -20.49 -17.67 2.93
C HIS A 213 -21.14 -16.69 3.91
N THR A 214 -22.14 -15.95 3.41
CA THR A 214 -22.93 -14.97 4.16
C THR A 214 -24.28 -15.56 4.58
N TYR A 215 -24.74 -15.18 5.76
CA TYR A 215 -25.98 -15.65 6.39
C TYR A 215 -26.65 -14.50 7.15
N GLU A 216 -27.94 -14.65 7.44
CA GLU A 216 -28.60 -13.81 8.45
C GLU A 216 -28.16 -14.23 9.86
N ASP A 217 -27.76 -13.26 10.71
CA ASP A 217 -27.18 -13.51 12.04
C ASP A 217 -28.05 -14.39 12.93
N VAL A 218 -29.34 -14.08 13.04
CA VAL A 218 -30.29 -14.82 13.88
C VAL A 218 -30.43 -16.27 13.40
N SER A 219 -30.46 -16.45 12.07
CA SER A 219 -30.69 -17.73 11.41
C SER A 219 -29.50 -18.68 11.55
N ILE A 220 -28.29 -18.17 11.29
CA ILE A 220 -27.08 -18.99 11.41
C ILE A 220 -26.80 -19.35 12.87
N LYS A 221 -27.01 -18.42 13.81
CA LYS A 221 -26.86 -18.71 15.25
C LYS A 221 -27.80 -19.83 15.70
N SER A 222 -29.03 -19.82 15.22
CA SER A 222 -29.99 -20.92 15.48
C SER A 222 -29.53 -22.24 14.86
N HIS A 223 -29.05 -22.22 13.61
CA HIS A 223 -28.52 -23.40 12.93
C HIS A 223 -27.35 -24.04 13.71
N LEU A 224 -26.37 -23.22 14.11
CA LEU A 224 -25.14 -23.67 14.78
C LEU A 224 -25.36 -24.26 16.18
N ARG A 225 -26.51 -24.00 16.81
CA ARG A 225 -26.92 -24.70 18.03
C ARG A 225 -27.23 -26.18 17.78
N THR A 226 -27.63 -26.54 16.56
CA THR A 226 -28.02 -27.91 16.20
C THR A 226 -26.96 -28.61 15.36
N LYS A 227 -26.35 -27.92 14.40
CA LYS A 227 -25.34 -28.46 13.47
C LYS A 227 -24.20 -27.47 13.33
N ARG A 228 -22.99 -27.90 13.68
CA ARG A 228 -21.77 -27.06 13.62
C ARG A 228 -21.10 -27.11 12.24
N THR A 229 -21.89 -26.94 11.19
CA THR A 229 -21.46 -27.03 9.79
C THR A 229 -22.11 -25.92 8.98
N CYS A 230 -21.48 -25.55 7.87
CA CYS A 230 -22.07 -24.62 6.91
C CYS A 230 -23.43 -25.16 6.40
N PRO A 231 -24.50 -24.34 6.39
CA PRO A 231 -25.80 -24.74 5.85
C PRO A 231 -25.91 -24.57 4.33
N ILE A 232 -24.93 -23.95 3.66
CA ILE A 232 -24.94 -23.79 2.20
C ILE A 232 -24.75 -25.16 1.54
N ALA A 233 -25.66 -25.50 0.62
CA ALA A 233 -25.60 -26.75 -0.13
C ALA A 233 -24.23 -26.90 -0.82
N GLY A 234 -23.59 -28.05 -0.63
CA GLY A 234 -22.27 -28.34 -1.17
C GLY A 234 -21.08 -27.88 -0.31
N CYS A 235 -21.32 -27.11 0.76
CA CYS A 235 -20.28 -26.72 1.71
C CYS A 235 -20.41 -27.52 3.01
N ASN A 236 -19.40 -28.35 3.33
CA ASN A 236 -19.38 -29.17 4.55
C ASN A 236 -18.42 -28.62 5.62
N THR A 237 -17.98 -27.37 5.46
CA THR A 237 -16.98 -26.76 6.35
C THR A 237 -17.55 -26.64 7.78
N PRO A 238 -16.83 -27.15 8.81
CA PRO A 238 -17.23 -26.94 10.19
C PRO A 238 -17.02 -25.46 10.54
N ILE A 239 -18.06 -24.84 11.09
CA ILE A 239 -18.04 -23.42 11.48
C ILE A 239 -18.63 -23.27 12.88
N SER A 240 -18.13 -22.28 13.60
CA SER A 240 -18.55 -21.94 14.96
C SER A 240 -19.02 -20.48 15.05
N LEU A 241 -19.56 -20.10 16.21
CA LEU A 241 -20.02 -18.72 16.45
C LEU A 241 -18.87 -17.71 16.40
N GLU A 242 -17.65 -18.13 16.75
CA GLU A 242 -16.45 -17.27 16.76
C GLU A 242 -15.93 -16.97 15.34
N ASP A 243 -16.31 -17.81 14.38
CA ASP A 243 -15.90 -17.68 12.98
C ASP A 243 -16.75 -16.66 12.21
N LEU A 244 -17.90 -16.26 12.77
CA LEU A 244 -18.86 -15.34 12.18
C LEU A 244 -18.44 -13.89 12.43
N LYS A 245 -18.36 -13.12 11.36
CA LYS A 245 -18.04 -11.68 11.40
C LYS A 245 -19.12 -10.89 10.68
N PRO A 246 -19.43 -9.65 11.11
CA PRO A 246 -20.36 -8.78 10.38
C PRO A 246 -19.94 -8.61 8.91
N ASP A 247 -20.86 -8.87 7.98
CA ASP A 247 -20.62 -8.71 6.56
C ASP A 247 -21.02 -7.29 6.12
N LYS A 248 -20.06 -6.38 6.27
CA LYS A 248 -20.26 -4.97 5.90
C LYS A 248 -20.53 -4.80 4.40
N LEU A 249 -19.94 -5.63 3.54
CA LEU A 249 -20.14 -5.52 2.09
C LEU A 249 -21.57 -5.93 1.70
N MET A 250 -22.09 -7.02 2.26
CA MET A 250 -23.48 -7.42 2.04
C MET A 250 -24.45 -6.35 2.55
N LEU A 251 -24.18 -5.77 3.72
CA LEU A 251 -25.02 -4.68 4.25
C LEU A 251 -25.01 -3.44 3.35
N MET A 252 -23.85 -3.09 2.76
CA MET A 252 -23.75 -2.03 1.75
C MET A 252 -24.56 -2.36 0.49
N ARG A 253 -24.50 -3.61 -0.01
CA ARG A 253 -25.29 -4.06 -1.17
C ARG A 253 -26.79 -3.86 -0.94
N ILE A 254 -27.30 -4.34 0.20
CA ILE A 254 -28.73 -4.25 0.54
C ILE A 254 -29.17 -2.79 0.61
N ARG A 255 -28.34 -1.92 1.21
CA ARG A 255 -28.65 -0.49 1.30
C ARG A 255 -28.72 0.15 -0.08
N ALA A 256 -27.76 -0.15 -0.95
CA ALA A 256 -27.72 0.37 -2.32
C ALA A 256 -28.89 -0.15 -3.17
N ALA A 257 -29.24 -1.44 -3.07
CA ALA A 257 -30.38 -2.03 -3.78
C ALA A 257 -31.72 -1.45 -3.31
N THR A 258 -31.95 -1.40 -1.99
CA THR A 258 -33.16 -0.80 -1.39
C THR A 258 -33.38 0.65 -1.87
N LYS A 259 -32.28 1.39 -2.09
CA LYS A 259 -32.35 2.74 -2.66
C LYS A 259 -32.79 2.73 -4.12
N LYS A 260 -32.22 1.84 -4.95
CA LYS A 260 -32.60 1.71 -6.38
C LYS A 260 -34.08 1.38 -6.53
N ASP A 261 -34.59 0.46 -5.71
CA ASP A 261 -36.02 0.07 -5.73
C ASP A 261 -36.94 1.25 -5.38
N ARG A 262 -36.64 1.97 -4.29
CA ARG A 262 -37.41 3.17 -3.90
C ARG A 262 -37.41 4.28 -4.95
N HIS A 263 -36.30 4.43 -5.68
CA HIS A 263 -36.20 5.42 -6.75
C HIS A 263 -37.03 5.00 -7.97
N ASN A 264 -37.04 3.71 -8.31
CA ASN A 264 -37.88 3.18 -9.37
C ASN A 264 -39.37 3.33 -9.06
N ASP A 265 -39.81 3.00 -7.84
CA ASP A 265 -41.22 3.12 -7.44
C ASP A 265 -41.73 4.57 -7.52
N LYS A 266 -40.93 5.54 -7.06
CA LYS A 266 -41.28 6.97 -7.14
C LYS A 266 -41.41 7.48 -8.59
N ASN A 267 -40.57 6.99 -9.50
CA ASN A 267 -40.65 7.37 -10.91
C ASN A 267 -41.90 6.79 -11.57
N LEU A 268 -42.35 5.59 -11.18
CA LEU A 268 -43.60 5.02 -11.67
C LEU A 268 -44.85 5.82 -11.22
N GLU A 269 -44.86 6.34 -9.99
CA GLU A 269 -45.99 7.13 -9.48
C GLU A 269 -46.14 8.51 -10.15
N THR A 270 -45.06 9.09 -10.68
CA THR A 270 -45.07 10.42 -11.32
C THR A 270 -45.49 10.45 -12.79
N VAL A 271 -45.81 9.30 -13.39
CA VAL A 271 -46.17 9.17 -14.83
C VAL A 271 -47.70 9.03 -15.02
N VAL A 272 -48.52 9.36 -14.02
CA VAL A 272 -49.99 9.30 -14.09
C VAL A 272 -50.62 10.69 -14.04
#